data_AF-A0A3M2W3N8-F1
#
_entry.id   AF-A0A3M2W3N8-F1
#
_cell.length_a   1.000
_cell.length_b   1.000
_cell.length_c   1.000
_cell.angle_alpha   90.00
_cell.angle_beta   90.00
_cell.angle_gamma   90.00
#
_symmetry.space_group_name_H-M   'P 1'
#
loop_
_entity.id
_entity.type
_entity.pdbx_description
1 polymer ?
#
loop_
_entity_poly.entity_id
_entity_poly.type
_entity_poly.pdbx_seq_one_letter_code
_entity_poly.pdbx_strand_id
1 'polypeptide(L)'
;MASTTSTSKGKAIFRVVSGNFLEMFDFMVYGFYATAIAKTFFPSDSAFASLMLSLATFGAGFLMRPLGAIFLGAYIDRHGR
;
A
#
# COMPACT_ATOMS: atom_id res chain seq x y z
N MET A 1 -29.80 -23.56 -10.91
CA MET A 1 -28.63 -24.45 -10.94
C MET A 1 -27.42 -23.59 -11.21
N ALA A 2 -26.83 -23.01 -10.16
CA ALA A 2 -25.72 -22.06 -10.29
C ALA A 2 -24.39 -22.81 -10.29
N SER A 3 -23.63 -22.65 -11.38
CA SER A 3 -22.35 -23.29 -11.63
C SER A 3 -21.31 -22.79 -10.60
N THR A 4 -20.93 -23.64 -9.67
CA THR A 4 -19.80 -23.38 -8.75
C THR A 4 -18.50 -23.49 -9.55
N THR A 5 -18.02 -22.36 -10.08
CA THR A 5 -16.71 -22.28 -10.73
C THR A 5 -15.64 -22.62 -9.68
N SER A 6 -15.14 -23.85 -9.72
CA SER A 6 -13.99 -24.32 -8.95
C SER A 6 -12.77 -23.44 -9.28
N THR A 7 -12.63 -22.32 -8.59
CA THR A 7 -11.42 -21.51 -8.70
C THR A 7 -10.31 -22.34 -8.08
N SER A 8 -9.35 -22.77 -8.90
CA SER A 8 -8.15 -23.47 -8.44
C SER A 8 -7.59 -22.76 -7.21
N LYS A 9 -7.49 -23.48 -6.08
CA LYS A 9 -7.00 -22.94 -4.80
C LYS A 9 -5.64 -22.25 -4.99
N GLY A 10 -4.80 -22.77 -5.87
CA GLY A 10 -3.50 -22.16 -6.23
C GLY A 10 -3.63 -20.79 -6.89
N LYS A 11 -4.64 -20.58 -7.76
CA LYS A 11 -4.90 -19.28 -8.39
C LYS A 11 -5.37 -18.24 -7.38
N ALA A 12 -6.18 -18.65 -6.39
CA ALA A 12 -6.62 -17.76 -5.31
C ALA A 12 -5.46 -17.34 -4.41
N ILE A 13 -4.62 -18.31 -3.99
CA ILE A 13 -3.43 -18.04 -3.18
C ILE A 13 -2.48 -17.10 -3.93
N PHE A 14 -2.20 -17.35 -5.21
CA PHE A 14 -1.32 -16.49 -6.01
C PHE A 14 -1.82 -15.04 -6.10
N ARG A 15 -3.14 -14.83 -6.23
CA ARG A 15 -3.73 -13.47 -6.23
C ARG A 15 -3.54 -12.75 -4.90
N VAL A 16 -3.73 -13.44 -3.79
CA VAL A 16 -3.54 -12.84 -2.45
C VAL A 16 -2.07 -12.54 -2.19
N VAL A 17 -1.19 -13.50 -2.49
CA VAL A 17 0.26 -13.36 -2.27
C VAL A 17 0.86 -12.27 -3.14
N SER A 18 0.49 -12.20 -4.43
CA SER A 18 0.98 -11.14 -5.32
C SER A 18 0.57 -9.74 -4.86
N GLY A 19 -0.67 -9.55 -4.41
CA GLY A 19 -1.11 -8.27 -3.83
C GLY A 19 -0.31 -7.89 -2.59
N ASN A 20 -0.19 -8.80 -1.62
CA ASN A 20 0.60 -8.58 -0.40
C ASN A 20 2.10 -8.35 -0.70
N PHE A 21 2.65 -9.05 -1.69
CA PHE A 21 4.04 -8.85 -2.11
C PHE A 21 4.26 -7.46 -2.67
N LEU A 22 3.39 -6.98 -3.57
CA LEU A 22 3.49 -5.64 -4.16
C LEU A 22 3.43 -4.55 -3.09
N GLU A 23 2.52 -4.72 -2.13
CA GLU A 23 2.41 -3.83 -0.97
C GLU A 23 3.68 -3.79 -0.11
N MET A 24 4.26 -4.96 0.18
CA MET A 24 5.48 -5.05 0.99
C MET A 24 6.72 -4.54 0.22
N PHE A 25 6.74 -4.76 -1.09
CA PHE A 25 7.78 -4.26 -2.00
C PHE A 25 7.79 -2.72 -2.01
N ASP A 26 6.63 -2.09 -2.20
CA ASP A 26 6.51 -0.62 -2.17
C ASP A 26 7.01 -0.03 -0.84
N PHE A 27 6.61 -0.62 0.28
CA PHE A 27 7.09 -0.21 1.60
C PHE A 27 8.60 -0.34 1.78
N MET A 28 9.19 -1.44 1.30
CA MET A 28 10.62 -1.66 1.38
C MET A 28 11.39 -0.64 0.53
N VAL A 29 10.91 -0.37 -0.69
CA VAL A 29 11.51 0.63 -1.60
C VAL A 29 11.41 2.02 -0.99
N TYR A 30 10.25 2.41 -0.45
CA TYR A 30 10.10 3.70 0.22
C TYR A 30 11.07 3.83 1.41
N GLY A 31 11.15 2.82 2.27
CA GLY A 31 12.07 2.81 3.42
C GLY A 31 13.53 2.95 3.00
N PHE A 32 13.94 2.24 1.94
CA PHE A 32 15.30 2.33 1.39
C PHE A 32 15.61 3.75 0.87
N TYR A 33 14.66 4.38 0.18
CA TYR A 33 14.82 5.74 -0.35
C TYR A 33 14.41 6.85 0.61
N ALA A 34 13.98 6.55 1.85
CA ALA A 34 13.46 7.55 2.79
C ALA A 34 14.43 8.71 3.03
N THR A 35 15.74 8.43 3.09
CA THR A 35 16.76 9.48 3.26
C THR A 35 16.91 10.38 2.02
N ALA A 36 16.76 9.82 0.82
CA ALA A 36 16.78 10.60 -0.42
C ALA A 36 15.48 11.42 -0.55
N ILE A 37 14.33 10.81 -0.30
CA ILE A 37 13.02 11.47 -0.29
C ILE A 37 13.00 12.61 0.73
N ALA A 38 13.51 12.39 1.94
CA ALA A 38 13.65 13.40 2.97
C ALA A 38 14.42 14.64 2.48
N LYS A 39 15.58 14.44 1.84
CA LYS A 39 16.42 15.55 1.38
C LYS A 39 15.80 16.32 0.20
N THR A 40 15.09 15.62 -0.69
CA THR A 40 14.52 16.23 -1.90
C THR A 40 13.17 16.89 -1.64
N PHE A 41 12.29 16.26 -0.86
CA PHE A 41 10.91 16.73 -0.66
C PHE A 41 10.70 17.48 0.65
N PHE A 42 11.56 17.26 1.65
CA PHE A 42 11.48 17.92 2.97
C PHE A 42 12.80 18.60 3.33
N PRO A 43 13.30 19.56 2.52
CA PRO A 43 14.50 20.30 2.88
C PRO A 43 14.27 21.04 4.20
N SER A 44 15.12 20.80 5.19
CA SER A 44 15.07 21.50 6.48
C SER A 44 16.47 21.78 6.98
N ASP A 45 16.59 22.69 7.93
CA ASP A 45 17.87 23.10 8.51
C ASP A 45 18.55 21.96 9.30
N SER A 46 17.81 20.89 9.63
CA SER A 46 18.31 19.72 10.34
C SER A 46 18.03 18.43 9.55
N ALA A 47 19.09 17.69 9.21
CA ALA A 47 18.96 16.38 8.56
C ALA A 47 18.06 15.40 9.35
N PHE A 48 17.99 15.54 10.67
CA PHE A 48 17.09 14.74 11.51
C PHE A 48 15.62 15.08 11.30
N ALA A 49 15.28 16.37 11.22
CA ALA A 49 13.91 16.83 11.01
C ALA A 49 13.38 16.41 9.62
N SER A 50 14.21 16.51 8.59
CA SER A 50 13.87 16.03 7.23
C SER A 50 13.56 14.53 7.20
N LEU A 51 14.38 13.71 7.88
CA LEU A 51 14.16 12.27 7.95
C LEU A 51 12.86 11.94 8.72
N MET A 52 12.60 12.64 9.83
CA MET A 52 11.36 12.49 10.60
C MET A 52 10.13 12.83 9.77
N LEU A 53 10.17 13.87 8.92
CA LEU A 53 9.06 14.22 8.02
C LEU A 53 8.83 13.15 6.94
N SER A 54 9.90 12.58 6.38
CA SER A 54 9.76 11.45 5.44
C SER A 54 9.18 10.22 6.13
N LEU A 55 9.60 9.91 7.35
CA LEU A 55 9.04 8.80 8.12
C LEU A 55 7.59 9.06 8.55
N ALA A 56 7.23 10.31 8.85
CA ALA A 56 5.85 10.70 9.12
C ALA A 56 4.97 10.53 7.87
N THR A 57 5.50 10.86 6.69
CA THR A 57 4.82 10.64 5.40
C THR A 57 4.65 9.13 5.12
N PHE A 58 5.67 8.33 5.41
CA PHE A 58 5.56 6.86 5.37
C PHE A 58 4.45 6.36 6.32
N GLY A 59 4.42 6.88 7.55
CA GLY A 59 3.37 6.61 8.54
C GLY A 59 1.97 6.98 8.06
N ALA A 60 1.82 8.14 7.41
CA ALA A 60 0.56 8.55 6.81
C ALA A 60 0.09 7.60 5.69
N GLY A 61 1.03 6.99 4.96
CA GLY A 61 0.75 5.92 4.00
C GLY A 61 0.03 4.70 4.60
N PHE A 62 0.25 4.39 5.88
CA PHE A 62 -0.51 3.31 6.54
C PHE A 62 -1.99 3.65 6.73
N LEU A 63 -2.35 4.93 6.87
CA LEU A 63 -3.74 5.38 6.93
C LEU A 63 -4.42 5.33 5.56
N MET A 64 -3.66 5.35 4.47
CA MET A 64 -4.22 5.20 3.12
C MET A 64 -4.79 3.79 2.87
N ARG A 65 -4.31 2.77 3.58
CA ARG A 65 -4.85 1.39 3.49
C ARG A 65 -6.32 1.29 3.94
N PRO A 66 -6.70 1.71 5.17
CA PRO A 66 -8.11 1.70 5.57
C PRO A 66 -8.96 2.66 4.74
N LEU A 67 -8.43 3.83 4.33
CA LEU A 67 -9.14 4.71 3.41
C LEU A 67 -9.44 3.99 2.09
N GLY A 68 -8.43 3.39 1.46
CA GLY A 68 -8.57 2.63 0.23
C GLY A 68 -9.56 1.47 0.39
N ALA A 69 -9.53 0.76 1.51
CA ALA A 69 -10.51 -0.30 1.78
C ALA A 69 -11.94 0.22 1.87
N ILE A 70 -12.17 1.39 2.48
CA ILE A 70 -13.50 2.01 2.55
C ILE A 70 -13.97 2.45 1.15
N PHE A 71 -13.14 3.19 0.41
CA PHE A 71 -13.51 3.71 -0.91
C PHE A 71 -13.67 2.59 -1.94
N LEU A 72 -12.68 1.70 -2.04
CA LEU A 72 -12.69 0.60 -3.00
C LEU A 72 -13.70 -0.48 -2.59
N GLY A 73 -13.89 -0.71 -1.29
CA GLY A 73 -14.93 -1.60 -0.78
C GLY A 73 -16.33 -1.10 -1.13
N ALA A 74 -16.62 0.19 -0.88
CA ALA A 74 -17.89 0.80 -1.28
C ALA A 74 -18.09 0.81 -2.81
N TYR A 75 -17.01 0.99 -3.57
CA TYR A 75 -17.06 0.93 -5.04
C TYR A 75 -17.39 -0.48 -5.55
N ILE A 76 -16.72 -1.51 -5.02
CA ILE A 76 -16.94 -2.92 -5.36
C ILE A 76 -18.34 -3.37 -4.95
N ASP A 77 -18.87 -2.91 -3.80
CA ASP A 77 -20.22 -3.21 -3.35
C ASP A 77 -21.29 -2.69 -4.34
N ARG A 78 -21.01 -1.56 -5.00
CA ARG A 78 -21.92 -0.92 -5.95
C ARG A 78 -21.80 -1.43 -7.39
N HIS A 79 -20.61 -1.87 -7.82
CA HIS A 79 -20.33 -2.33 -9.20
C HIS A 79 -20.11 -3.86 -9.31
N GLY A 80 -20.15 -4.61 -8.21
CA GLY A 80 -19.90 -6.05 -8.17
C GLY A 80 -21.13 -6.94 -8.45
N ARG A 81 -22.26 -6.35 -8.88
CA ARG A 81 -23.45 -7.05 -9.36
C ARG A 81 -23.48 -7.04 -10.88
#